data_AF-A0A1F4D7L4-F1
#
_entry.id   AF-A0A1F4D7L4-F1
#
_cell.length_a   1.000
_cell.length_b   1.000
_cell.length_c   1.000
_cell.angle_alpha   90.00
_cell.angle_beta   90.00
_cell.angle_gamma   90.00
#
_symmetry.space_group_name_H-M   'P 1'
#
loop_
_entity.id
_entity.type
_entity.pdbx_description
1 polymer ?
#
loop_
_entity_poly.entity_id
_entity_poly.type
_entity_poly.pdbx_seq_one_letter_code
_entity_poly.pdbx_strand_id
1 'polypeptide(L)'
;MEVFSNALLSAAEEMGALLIRTAYSTNIKERQDASTAIFDAQGRTIAQAEHIPIHLGALLSIVTSILKRYRREDLRPGDAFLANDAYHGGGTHLADVTVASPVFHGRELVGFVANMGHWPDVGGIKPGAAMTEGCTEIYQEGLRIPPMRITRRGELDENLFSFILLNMRFAEDRPADLRAQLAANEVGIRRLQALCARYGVRGFRSLIEGVLDYNERCVRARIHELPEGTWSFEDQLDNDGHDPEPVQINTNNIPSLPAEILESEYPIRVERFAVVPNSGGAGEYRGGLATQNDFRMLADTSFIAHADRHEFAPWAIGGAREGAP
;
A
#
# COMPACT_ATOMS: atom_id res chain seq x y z
N MET A 1 19.14 19.61 10.21
CA MET A 1 17.88 18.83 10.30
C MET A 1 17.31 18.57 8.91
N GLU A 2 17.03 19.60 8.11
CA GLU A 2 16.48 19.43 6.75
C GLU A 2 17.27 18.48 5.84
N VAL A 3 18.60 18.60 5.80
CA VAL A 3 19.46 17.67 5.02
C VAL A 3 19.26 16.21 5.41
N PHE A 4 19.05 15.93 6.71
CA PHE A 4 18.81 14.58 7.19
C PHE A 4 17.39 14.10 6.86
N SER A 5 16.39 14.96 7.05
CA SER A 5 14.99 14.67 6.71
C SER A 5 14.83 14.36 5.22
N ASN A 6 15.41 15.19 4.34
CA ASN A 6 15.37 14.98 2.90
C ASN A 6 16.12 13.71 2.49
N ALA A 7 17.18 13.34 3.20
CA ALA A 7 17.88 12.09 2.93
C ALA A 7 17.06 10.85 3.31
N LEU A 8 16.25 10.91 4.38
CA LEU A 8 15.31 9.84 4.74
C LEU A 8 14.19 9.73 3.70
N LEU A 9 13.59 10.85 3.30
CA LEU A 9 12.54 10.87 2.27
C LEU A 9 13.06 10.34 0.94
N SER A 10 14.22 10.83 0.49
CA SER A 10 14.88 10.34 -0.73
C SER A 10 15.21 8.86 -0.67
N ALA A 11 15.57 8.32 0.51
CA ALA A 11 15.78 6.90 0.68
C ALA A 11 14.48 6.10 0.46
N ALA A 12 13.35 6.57 1.00
CA ALA A 12 12.05 5.92 0.77
C ALA A 12 11.64 6.03 -0.72
N GLU A 13 11.79 7.19 -1.34
CA GLU A 13 11.47 7.37 -2.77
C GLU A 13 12.31 6.46 -3.68
N GLU A 14 13.60 6.29 -3.36
CA GLU A 14 14.47 5.38 -4.10
C GLU A 14 14.07 3.91 -3.94
N MET A 15 13.60 3.51 -2.74
CA MET A 15 13.02 2.18 -2.53
C MET A 15 11.79 1.98 -3.41
N GLY A 16 10.85 2.94 -3.41
CA GLY A 16 9.63 2.90 -4.21
C GLY A 16 9.91 2.84 -5.71
N ALA A 17 10.81 3.71 -6.20
CA ALA A 17 11.22 3.73 -7.59
C ALA A 17 11.87 2.41 -8.04
N LEU A 18 12.68 1.78 -7.19
CA LEU A 18 13.23 0.46 -7.49
C LEU A 18 12.14 -0.62 -7.53
N LEU A 19 11.25 -0.63 -6.54
CA LEU A 19 10.17 -1.60 -6.44
C LEU A 19 9.29 -1.58 -7.71
N ILE A 20 8.79 -0.41 -8.10
CA ILE A 20 7.95 -0.23 -9.28
C ILE A 20 8.67 -0.71 -10.56
N ARG A 21 9.96 -0.39 -10.71
CA ARG A 21 10.73 -0.72 -11.93
C ARG A 21 11.12 -2.19 -12.04
N THR A 22 11.15 -2.93 -10.94
CA THR A 22 11.66 -4.31 -10.90
C THR A 22 10.60 -5.36 -10.60
N ALA A 23 9.41 -4.94 -10.17
CA ALA A 23 8.25 -5.81 -10.04
C ALA A 23 7.82 -6.39 -11.39
N TYR A 24 7.18 -7.54 -11.34
CA TYR A 24 6.67 -8.23 -12.52
C TYR A 24 5.16 -8.04 -12.66
N SER A 25 4.43 -8.09 -11.56
CA SER A 25 2.99 -7.87 -11.55
C SER A 25 2.63 -6.47 -12.07
N THR A 26 1.61 -6.41 -12.91
CA THR A 26 1.08 -5.16 -13.46
C THR A 26 0.50 -4.24 -12.38
N ASN A 27 0.03 -4.80 -11.26
CA ASN A 27 -0.42 -4.02 -10.11
C ASN A 27 0.73 -3.16 -9.54
N ILE A 28 1.88 -3.74 -9.27
CA ILE A 28 3.01 -2.98 -8.71
C ILE A 28 3.71 -2.15 -9.80
N LYS A 29 3.93 -2.74 -10.99
CA LYS A 29 4.74 -2.11 -12.04
C LYS A 29 4.00 -1.00 -12.79
N GLU A 30 2.75 -1.24 -13.17
CA GLU A 30 1.99 -0.35 -14.06
C GLU A 30 0.98 0.50 -13.28
N ARG A 31 0.23 -0.09 -12.33
CA ARG A 31 -0.67 0.70 -11.44
C ARG A 31 0.08 1.44 -10.34
N GLN A 32 1.34 1.08 -10.08
CA GLN A 32 2.14 1.64 -8.99
C GLN A 32 1.46 1.44 -7.63
N ASP A 33 0.75 0.32 -7.48
CA ASP A 33 0.03 -0.05 -6.27
C ASP A 33 0.99 -0.66 -5.24
N ALA A 34 1.83 0.23 -4.73
CA ALA A 34 2.87 -0.07 -3.76
C ALA A 34 3.26 1.17 -2.95
N SER A 35 3.71 0.98 -1.73
CA SER A 35 4.28 2.07 -0.91
C SER A 35 5.50 1.57 -0.14
N THR A 36 6.37 2.50 0.24
CA THR A 36 7.57 2.17 1.01
C THR A 36 7.72 3.08 2.21
N ALA A 37 8.24 2.55 3.30
CA ALA A 37 8.38 3.25 4.56
C ALA A 37 9.65 2.87 5.30
N ILE A 38 10.13 3.82 6.09
CA ILE A 38 11.30 3.71 6.94
C ILE A 38 10.84 3.97 8.37
N PHE A 39 11.31 3.13 9.28
CA PHE A 39 10.96 3.17 10.69
C PHE A 39 12.21 3.25 11.55
N ASP A 40 12.08 3.87 12.72
CA ASP A 40 13.10 3.76 13.75
C ASP A 40 13.10 2.38 14.43
N ALA A 41 14.01 2.18 15.40
CA ALA A 41 14.13 0.92 16.12
C ALA A 41 12.93 0.62 17.04
N GLN A 42 12.04 1.58 17.26
CA GLN A 42 10.83 1.47 18.05
C GLN A 42 9.60 1.14 17.18
N GLY A 43 9.72 1.26 15.86
CA GLY A 43 8.62 1.07 14.92
C GLY A 43 7.81 2.33 14.63
N ARG A 44 8.32 3.52 14.99
CA ARG A 44 7.72 4.79 14.55
C ARG A 44 8.16 5.07 13.11
N THR A 45 7.21 5.43 12.25
CA THR A 45 7.50 5.85 10.88
C THR A 45 8.27 7.16 10.88
N ILE A 46 9.40 7.19 10.19
CA ILE A 46 10.28 8.38 10.08
C ILE A 46 10.34 8.95 8.66
N ALA A 47 10.03 8.14 7.65
CA ALA A 47 9.82 8.58 6.27
C ALA A 47 8.94 7.57 5.53
N GLN A 48 8.17 8.07 4.57
CA GLN A 48 7.31 7.26 3.72
C GLN A 48 7.27 7.87 2.33
N ALA A 49 7.47 7.03 1.30
CA ALA A 49 7.21 7.38 -0.08
C ALA A 49 5.87 6.74 -0.47
N GLU A 50 4.91 7.61 -0.72
CA GLU A 50 3.52 7.27 -0.95
C GLU A 50 3.20 7.32 -2.43
N HIS A 51 2.69 6.22 -2.97
CA HIS A 51 2.05 6.19 -4.29
C HIS A 51 0.53 5.99 -4.15
N ILE A 52 0.07 5.39 -3.05
CA ILE A 52 -1.35 5.22 -2.72
C ILE A 52 -1.64 5.76 -1.30
N PRO A 53 -2.51 6.78 -1.15
CA PRO A 53 -2.83 7.43 0.13
C PRO A 53 -3.24 6.52 1.29
N ILE A 54 -3.97 5.43 0.99
CA ILE A 54 -4.47 4.52 2.03
C ILE A 54 -3.34 3.74 2.72
N HIS A 55 -2.18 3.60 2.06
CA HIS A 55 -1.01 2.91 2.61
C HIS A 55 -0.36 3.70 3.76
N LEU A 56 -0.68 4.99 3.93
CA LEU A 56 -0.17 5.84 5.02
C LEU A 56 -0.55 5.32 6.40
N GLY A 57 -1.73 4.72 6.54
CA GLY A 57 -2.20 4.18 7.82
C GLY A 57 -1.80 2.73 8.06
N ALA A 58 -1.83 1.89 7.01
CA ALA A 58 -1.68 0.44 7.14
C ALA A 58 -0.24 0.02 7.53
N LEU A 59 0.76 0.60 6.84
CA LEU A 59 2.17 0.27 7.04
C LEU A 59 2.69 0.61 8.45
N LEU A 60 2.01 1.51 9.18
CA LEU A 60 2.44 1.95 10.52
C LEU A 60 2.55 0.81 11.55
N SER A 61 1.78 -0.26 11.35
CA SER A 61 1.66 -1.33 12.34
C SER A 61 2.67 -2.47 12.17
N ILE A 62 3.25 -2.67 10.97
CA ILE A 62 4.00 -3.89 10.65
C ILE A 62 5.20 -4.12 11.58
N VAL A 63 5.99 -3.08 11.85
CA VAL A 63 7.17 -3.20 12.72
C VAL A 63 6.76 -3.53 14.15
N THR A 64 5.69 -2.90 14.64
CA THR A 64 5.14 -3.20 15.97
C THR A 64 4.64 -4.64 16.05
N SER A 65 3.96 -5.13 15.01
CA SER A 65 3.49 -6.53 14.92
C SER A 65 4.64 -7.54 14.88
N ILE A 66 5.72 -7.23 14.15
CA ILE A 66 6.95 -8.04 14.15
C ILE A 66 7.55 -8.05 15.56
N LEU A 67 7.69 -6.90 16.21
CA LEU A 67 8.29 -6.79 17.55
C LEU A 67 7.44 -7.42 18.66
N LYS A 68 6.12 -7.56 18.47
CA LYS A 68 5.25 -8.33 19.37
C LYS A 68 5.49 -9.84 19.25
N ARG A 69 5.86 -10.33 18.06
CA ARG A 69 6.04 -11.76 17.78
C ARG A 69 7.49 -12.24 17.90
N TYR A 70 8.46 -11.38 17.63
CA TYR A 70 9.89 -11.69 17.66
C TYR A 70 10.61 -10.75 18.61
N ARG A 71 11.43 -11.32 19.50
CA ARG A 71 12.27 -10.52 20.38
C ARG A 71 13.36 -9.85 19.55
N ARG A 72 13.72 -8.61 19.93
CA ARG A 72 14.78 -7.83 19.26
C ARG A 72 16.11 -8.59 19.20
N GLU A 73 16.42 -9.36 20.23
CA GLU A 73 17.63 -10.19 20.33
C GLU A 73 17.66 -11.41 19.38
N ASP A 74 16.53 -11.76 18.75
CA ASP A 74 16.43 -12.84 17.77
C ASP A 74 16.51 -12.34 16.32
N LEU A 75 16.54 -11.02 16.12
CA LEU A 75 16.66 -10.37 14.82
C LEU A 75 18.12 -10.34 14.38
N ARG A 76 18.40 -10.63 13.11
CA ARG A 76 19.75 -10.59 12.55
C ARG A 76 19.77 -9.76 11.26
N PRO A 77 20.93 -9.18 10.89
CA PRO A 77 21.13 -8.63 9.56
C PRO A 77 20.79 -9.67 8.49
N GLY A 78 20.11 -9.25 7.42
CA GLY A 78 19.65 -10.12 6.34
C GLY A 78 18.35 -10.89 6.65
N ASP A 79 17.75 -10.73 7.82
CA ASP A 79 16.39 -11.21 8.04
C ASP A 79 15.38 -10.36 7.23
N ALA A 80 14.28 -10.96 6.79
CA ALA A 80 13.13 -10.26 6.24
C ALA A 80 11.83 -10.95 6.68
N PHE A 81 10.76 -10.17 6.80
CA PHE A 81 9.46 -10.61 7.29
C PHE A 81 8.39 -10.32 6.24
N LEU A 82 7.54 -11.31 5.97
CA LEU A 82 6.40 -11.24 5.07
C LEU A 82 5.11 -11.26 5.89
N ALA A 83 4.13 -10.45 5.52
CA ALA A 83 2.80 -10.48 6.11
C ALA A 83 1.74 -9.88 5.17
N ASN A 84 0.48 -10.28 5.32
CA ASN A 84 -0.67 -9.67 4.62
C ASN A 84 -1.97 -9.68 5.45
N ASP A 85 -1.94 -10.28 6.65
CA ASP A 85 -3.11 -10.35 7.52
C ASP A 85 -3.65 -8.95 7.83
N ALA A 86 -4.92 -8.67 7.53
CA ALA A 86 -5.48 -7.32 7.66
C ALA A 86 -5.41 -6.74 9.09
N TYR A 87 -5.30 -7.59 10.12
CA TYR A 87 -5.23 -7.15 11.51
C TYR A 87 -3.79 -6.88 11.99
N HIS A 88 -2.80 -7.61 11.47
CA HIS A 88 -1.44 -7.63 12.01
C HIS A 88 -0.32 -7.56 10.95
N GLY A 89 -0.67 -7.56 9.67
CA GLY A 89 0.24 -7.70 8.53
C GLY A 89 0.60 -6.40 7.81
N GLY A 90 0.00 -5.27 8.21
CA GLY A 90 0.38 -3.95 7.70
C GLY A 90 -0.18 -3.58 6.33
N GLY A 91 -1.13 -4.36 5.80
CA GLY A 91 -1.89 -4.09 4.57
C GLY A 91 -3.35 -3.73 4.84
N THR A 92 -4.03 -3.16 3.84
CA THR A 92 -5.45 -2.77 3.96
C THR A 92 -6.40 -3.93 3.68
N HIS A 93 -5.97 -4.89 2.87
CA HIS A 93 -6.64 -6.16 2.63
C HIS A 93 -5.60 -7.24 2.30
N LEU A 94 -6.03 -8.50 2.10
CA LEU A 94 -5.09 -9.63 2.02
C LEU A 94 -4.13 -9.62 0.83
N ALA A 95 -4.43 -8.88 -0.25
CA ALA A 95 -3.51 -8.79 -1.37
C ALA A 95 -2.42 -7.73 -1.18
N ASP A 96 -2.54 -6.90 -0.14
CA ASP A 96 -1.46 -5.99 0.26
C ASP A 96 -0.40 -6.76 1.04
N VAL A 97 0.59 -7.27 0.30
CA VAL A 97 1.65 -8.09 0.87
C VAL A 97 2.82 -7.19 1.28
N THR A 98 3.07 -7.13 2.58
CA THR A 98 4.11 -6.31 3.19
C THR A 98 5.38 -7.13 3.42
N VAL A 99 6.52 -6.54 3.05
CA VAL A 99 7.87 -7.06 3.33
C VAL A 99 8.64 -6.06 4.17
N ALA A 100 9.09 -6.45 5.36
CA ALA A 100 9.86 -5.60 6.27
C ALA A 100 11.19 -6.24 6.66
N SER A 101 12.26 -5.43 6.74
CA SER A 101 13.61 -5.87 7.07
C SER A 101 14.22 -5.01 8.18
N PRO A 102 14.84 -5.61 9.23
CA PRO A 102 15.54 -4.87 10.26
C PRO A 102 16.86 -4.31 9.72
N VAL A 103 17.17 -3.08 10.11
CA VAL A 103 18.40 -2.38 9.73
C VAL A 103 19.36 -2.37 10.91
N PHE A 104 20.57 -2.89 10.70
CA PHE A 104 21.64 -2.91 11.69
C PHE A 104 22.81 -2.03 11.26
N HIS A 105 23.44 -1.35 12.23
CA HIS A 105 24.76 -0.74 12.09
C HIS A 105 25.71 -1.40 13.10
N GLY A 106 26.65 -2.21 12.61
CA GLY A 106 27.41 -3.12 13.47
C GLY A 106 26.49 -4.15 14.13
N ARG A 107 26.43 -4.16 15.47
CA ARG A 107 25.54 -5.05 16.24
C ARG A 107 24.25 -4.36 16.71
N GLU A 108 24.12 -3.06 16.49
CA GLU A 108 22.95 -2.30 16.96
C GLU A 108 21.84 -2.29 15.92
N LEU A 109 20.61 -2.60 16.35
CA LEU A 109 19.39 -2.35 15.59
C LEU A 109 19.14 -0.83 15.58
N VAL A 110 19.13 -0.25 14.39
CA VAL A 110 18.96 1.20 14.20
C VAL A 110 17.59 1.57 13.63
N GLY A 111 16.91 0.63 12.97
CA GLY A 111 15.58 0.86 12.40
C GLY A 111 15.04 -0.34 11.64
N PHE A 112 13.99 -0.11 10.89
CA PHE A 112 13.42 -1.05 9.92
C PHE A 112 13.12 -0.31 8.62
N VAL A 113 13.08 -1.07 7.53
CA VAL A 113 12.53 -0.61 6.26
C VAL A 113 11.44 -1.58 5.86
N ALA A 114 10.38 -1.08 5.26
CA ALA A 114 9.32 -1.93 4.74
C ALA A 114 8.80 -1.40 3.41
N ASN A 115 8.18 -2.29 2.67
CA ASN A 115 7.36 -1.96 1.53
C ASN A 115 6.12 -2.84 1.52
N MET A 116 5.11 -2.36 0.82
CA MET A 116 3.89 -3.08 0.54
C MET A 116 3.67 -3.08 -0.95
N GLY A 117 3.36 -4.24 -1.51
CA GLY A 117 3.02 -4.39 -2.91
C GLY A 117 1.72 -5.16 -3.04
N HIS A 118 0.83 -4.67 -3.89
CA HIS A 118 -0.47 -5.29 -4.11
C HIS A 118 -0.33 -6.49 -5.06
N TRP A 119 -0.39 -7.69 -4.51
CA TRP A 119 -0.33 -8.94 -5.27
C TRP A 119 -1.70 -9.21 -5.92
N PRO A 120 -1.75 -9.62 -7.20
CA PRO A 120 -2.99 -9.76 -7.96
C PRO A 120 -3.91 -10.91 -7.50
N ASP A 121 -3.41 -11.88 -6.73
CA ASP A 121 -4.20 -12.97 -6.14
C ASP A 121 -3.49 -13.53 -4.91
N VAL A 122 -4.28 -13.88 -3.89
CA VAL A 122 -3.79 -14.50 -2.64
C VAL A 122 -4.60 -15.74 -2.25
N GLY A 123 -5.36 -16.34 -3.17
CA GLY A 123 -6.03 -17.63 -2.93
C GLY A 123 -7.47 -17.58 -2.46
N GLY A 124 -8.21 -16.49 -2.67
CA GLY A 124 -9.61 -16.38 -2.27
C GLY A 124 -10.57 -17.27 -3.08
N ILE A 125 -11.86 -17.30 -2.71
CA ILE A 125 -12.89 -18.14 -3.35
C ILE A 125 -13.09 -17.83 -4.85
N LYS A 126 -12.84 -16.59 -5.28
CA LYS A 126 -12.80 -16.21 -6.70
C LYS A 126 -11.40 -15.65 -7.04
N PRO A 127 -11.00 -15.64 -8.32
CA PRO A 127 -9.74 -15.04 -8.76
C PRO A 127 -9.70 -13.53 -8.52
N GLY A 128 -8.55 -13.03 -8.07
CA GLY A 128 -8.28 -11.60 -7.93
C GLY A 128 -7.81 -11.18 -6.54
N ALA A 129 -7.44 -9.90 -6.43
CA ALA A 129 -6.88 -9.29 -5.23
C ALA A 129 -7.93 -8.67 -4.28
N ALA A 130 -9.15 -8.46 -4.79
CA ALA A 130 -10.17 -7.68 -4.10
C ALA A 130 -11.11 -8.54 -3.26
N MET A 131 -11.71 -7.91 -2.25
CA MET A 131 -12.86 -8.41 -1.49
C MET A 131 -13.89 -8.93 -2.47
N THR A 132 -14.01 -10.24 -2.51
CA THR A 132 -14.75 -10.91 -3.55
C THR A 132 -16.23 -10.92 -3.17
N GLU A 133 -17.10 -10.54 -4.10
CA GLU A 133 -18.55 -10.59 -3.91
C GLU A 133 -18.97 -11.97 -3.39
N GLY A 134 -19.66 -12.00 -2.26
CA GLY A 134 -20.09 -13.23 -1.60
C GLY A 134 -19.16 -13.73 -0.49
N CYS A 135 -18.04 -13.07 -0.19
CA CYS A 135 -17.23 -13.35 0.98
C CYS A 135 -17.86 -12.77 2.26
N THR A 136 -18.42 -13.63 3.11
CA THR A 136 -18.95 -13.25 4.44
C THR A 136 -17.92 -13.43 5.56
N GLU A 137 -16.80 -14.10 5.28
CA GLU A 137 -15.75 -14.37 6.25
C GLU A 137 -14.36 -14.20 5.62
N ILE A 138 -13.41 -13.64 6.37
CA ILE A 138 -12.03 -13.41 5.91
C ILE A 138 -11.31 -14.68 5.42
N TYR A 139 -11.75 -15.87 5.84
CA TYR A 139 -11.17 -17.14 5.38
C TYR A 139 -11.50 -17.44 3.91
N GLN A 140 -12.52 -16.78 3.36
CA GLN A 140 -12.91 -16.88 1.96
C GLN A 140 -12.11 -15.91 1.07
N GLU A 141 -11.47 -14.90 1.66
CA GLU A 141 -10.72 -13.87 0.94
C GLU A 141 -9.30 -14.31 0.54
N GLY A 142 -8.78 -15.38 1.15
CA GLY A 142 -7.52 -16.01 0.76
C GLY A 142 -6.58 -16.30 1.92
N LEU A 143 -5.32 -16.56 1.59
CA LEU A 143 -4.29 -16.94 2.55
C LEU A 143 -3.92 -15.77 3.45
N ARG A 144 -4.12 -15.95 4.75
CA ARG A 144 -3.71 -15.02 5.80
C ARG A 144 -2.32 -15.35 6.32
N ILE A 145 -1.41 -14.41 6.17
CA ILE A 145 0.00 -14.52 6.51
C ILE A 145 0.25 -13.54 7.68
N PRO A 146 0.36 -14.05 8.91
CA PRO A 146 0.84 -13.21 10.02
C PRO A 146 2.31 -12.82 9.77
N PRO A 147 2.91 -11.89 10.53
CA PRO A 147 4.34 -11.60 10.40
C PRO A 147 5.21 -12.86 10.53
N MET A 148 5.72 -13.33 9.40
CA MET A 148 6.54 -14.53 9.30
C MET A 148 7.89 -14.19 8.74
N ARG A 149 8.95 -14.70 9.37
CA ARG A 149 10.31 -14.53 8.86
C ARG A 149 10.48 -15.36 7.59
N ILE A 150 10.48 -14.69 6.43
CA ILE A 150 10.59 -15.31 5.11
C ILE A 150 12.05 -15.45 4.66
N THR A 151 12.92 -14.55 5.10
CA THR A 151 14.36 -14.61 4.86
C THR A 151 15.10 -14.68 6.19
N ARG A 152 16.07 -15.58 6.30
CA ARG A 152 16.96 -15.75 7.45
C ARG A 152 18.39 -15.48 7.02
N ARG A 153 18.99 -14.39 7.53
CA ARG A 153 20.39 -14.03 7.22
C ARG A 153 20.72 -14.01 5.71
N GLY A 154 19.79 -13.52 4.89
CA GLY A 154 19.93 -13.43 3.43
C GLY A 154 19.46 -14.67 2.66
N GLU A 155 19.10 -15.77 3.34
CA GLU A 155 18.60 -16.99 2.71
C GLU A 155 17.07 -17.05 2.79
N LEU A 156 16.41 -17.20 1.62
CA LEU A 156 14.96 -17.35 1.52
C LEU A 156 14.53 -18.72 2.06
N ASP A 157 13.47 -18.76 2.87
CA ASP A 157 12.83 -20.01 3.28
C ASP A 157 11.95 -20.52 2.13
N GLU A 158 12.57 -21.29 1.24
CA GLU A 158 11.92 -21.84 0.04
C GLU A 158 10.73 -22.74 0.37
N ASN A 159 10.75 -23.44 1.52
CA ASN A 159 9.64 -24.30 1.92
C ASN A 159 8.43 -23.46 2.34
N LEU A 160 8.66 -22.44 3.17
CA LEU A 160 7.60 -21.52 3.55
C LEU A 160 7.04 -20.78 2.34
N PHE A 161 7.92 -20.30 1.46
CA PHE A 161 7.48 -19.57 0.28
C PHE A 161 6.69 -20.47 -0.68
N SER A 162 7.15 -21.69 -0.93
CA SER A 162 6.42 -22.67 -1.75
C SER A 162 5.05 -23.01 -1.16
N PHE A 163 4.94 -23.11 0.16
CA PHE A 163 3.66 -23.30 0.84
C PHE A 163 2.70 -22.11 0.61
N ILE A 164 3.21 -20.88 0.67
CA ILE A 164 2.43 -19.68 0.38
C ILE A 164 1.95 -19.70 -1.08
N LEU A 165 2.86 -19.95 -2.03
CA LEU A 165 2.56 -19.96 -3.47
C LEU A 165 1.57 -21.05 -3.87
N LEU A 166 1.59 -22.21 -3.20
CA LEU A 166 0.65 -23.30 -3.47
C LEU A 166 -0.82 -22.88 -3.29
N ASN A 167 -1.08 -21.86 -2.49
CA ASN A 167 -2.41 -21.35 -2.22
C ASN A 167 -2.80 -20.18 -3.14
N MET A 168 -1.99 -19.82 -4.14
CA MET A 168 -2.23 -18.64 -4.98
C MET A 168 -2.42 -19.00 -6.45
N ARG A 169 -3.27 -18.24 -7.15
CA ARG A 169 -3.35 -18.28 -8.62
C ARG A 169 -2.22 -17.44 -9.20
N PHE A 170 -1.81 -17.74 -10.44
CA PHE A 170 -0.75 -17.00 -11.15
C PHE A 170 0.54 -16.88 -10.32
N ALA A 171 0.90 -17.97 -9.62
CA ALA A 171 2.00 -17.98 -8.66
C ALA A 171 3.39 -17.81 -9.32
N GLU A 172 3.49 -17.92 -10.64
CA GLU A 172 4.75 -17.96 -11.38
C GLU A 172 5.50 -16.62 -11.34
N ASP A 173 4.77 -15.49 -11.26
CA ASP A 173 5.36 -14.15 -11.17
C ASP A 173 5.70 -13.74 -9.73
N ARG A 174 5.10 -14.40 -8.72
CA ARG A 174 5.27 -14.04 -7.30
C ARG A 174 6.71 -14.09 -6.82
N PRO A 175 7.56 -15.07 -7.22
CA PRO A 175 8.98 -15.03 -6.89
C PRO A 175 9.69 -13.76 -7.36
N ALA A 176 9.27 -13.19 -8.50
CA ALA A 176 9.86 -11.96 -9.02
C ALA A 176 9.37 -10.73 -8.24
N ASP A 177 8.09 -10.65 -7.90
CA ASP A 177 7.54 -9.60 -7.04
C ASP A 177 8.21 -9.61 -5.65
N LEU A 178 8.32 -10.78 -4.99
CA LEU A 178 9.00 -10.88 -3.69
C LEU A 178 10.47 -10.44 -3.77
N ARG A 179 11.17 -10.80 -4.85
CA ARG A 179 12.56 -10.34 -5.07
C ARG A 179 12.64 -8.83 -5.25
N ALA A 180 11.69 -8.22 -5.97
CA ALA A 180 11.61 -6.76 -6.11
C ALA A 180 11.39 -6.08 -4.75
N GLN A 181 10.49 -6.60 -3.92
CA GLN A 181 10.25 -6.12 -2.56
C GLN A 181 11.50 -6.26 -1.66
N LEU A 182 12.19 -7.40 -1.71
CA LEU A 182 13.44 -7.60 -0.95
C LEU A 182 14.55 -6.66 -1.44
N ALA A 183 14.69 -6.46 -2.75
CA ALA A 183 15.67 -5.55 -3.34
C ALA A 183 15.41 -4.08 -2.98
N ALA A 184 14.15 -3.67 -2.94
CA ALA A 184 13.73 -2.35 -2.46
C ALA A 184 14.17 -2.16 -1.00
N ASN A 185 13.92 -3.13 -0.11
CA ASN A 185 14.38 -3.05 1.28
C ASN A 185 15.91 -2.99 1.38
N GLU A 186 16.65 -3.68 0.53
CA GLU A 186 18.12 -3.62 0.51
C GLU A 186 18.66 -2.22 0.15
N VAL A 187 17.95 -1.45 -0.70
CA VAL A 187 18.28 -0.03 -0.92
C VAL A 187 18.09 0.76 0.38
N GLY A 188 16.94 0.63 1.03
CA GLY A 188 16.65 1.31 2.28
C GLY A 188 17.66 1.00 3.39
N ILE A 189 18.02 -0.29 3.54
CA ILE A 189 19.06 -0.75 4.48
C ILE A 189 20.37 -0.01 4.23
N ARG A 190 20.86 0.00 2.99
CA ARG A 190 22.13 0.66 2.62
C ARG A 190 22.09 2.17 2.88
N ARG A 191 20.97 2.83 2.57
CA ARG A 191 20.79 4.27 2.83
C ARG A 191 20.84 4.58 4.33
N LEU A 192 20.13 3.83 5.16
CA LEU A 192 20.14 4.03 6.61
C LEU A 192 21.52 3.73 7.23
N GLN A 193 22.19 2.69 6.75
CA GLN A 193 23.55 2.38 7.18
C GLN A 193 24.54 3.49 6.83
N ALA A 194 24.41 4.10 5.64
CA ALA A 194 25.23 5.24 5.23
C ALA A 194 24.97 6.48 6.10
N LEU A 195 23.71 6.75 6.45
CA LEU A 195 23.36 7.82 7.39
C LEU A 195 23.93 7.56 8.79
N CYS A 196 23.82 6.32 9.28
CA CYS A 196 24.43 5.92 10.55
C CYS A 196 25.96 6.07 10.54
N ALA A 197 26.62 5.69 9.44
CA ALA A 197 28.07 5.84 9.29
C ALA A 197 28.50 7.32 9.30
N ARG A 198 27.69 8.21 8.70
CA ARG A 198 27.97 9.65 8.64
C ARG A 198 27.77 10.36 9.98
N TYR A 199 26.69 10.05 10.69
CA TYR A 199 26.29 10.78 11.90
C TYR A 199 26.59 10.06 13.21
N GLY A 200 27.03 8.80 13.14
CA GLY A 200 27.09 7.88 14.28
C GLY A 200 25.69 7.49 14.76
N VAL A 201 25.58 6.35 15.45
CA VAL A 201 24.27 5.83 15.91
C VAL A 201 23.56 6.79 16.86
N ARG A 202 24.30 7.42 17.78
CA ARG A 202 23.73 8.40 18.72
C ARG A 202 23.22 9.65 18.00
N GLY A 203 24.00 10.17 17.06
CA GLY A 203 23.62 11.33 16.24
C GLY A 203 22.41 11.02 15.37
N PHE A 204 22.40 9.85 14.72
CA PHE A 204 21.27 9.36 13.93
C PHE A 204 19.97 9.31 14.74
N ARG A 205 19.99 8.68 15.94
CA ARG A 205 18.81 8.62 16.82
C ARG A 205 18.34 10.02 17.26
N SER A 206 19.28 10.90 17.62
CA SER A 206 18.94 12.28 18.01
C SER A 206 18.33 13.08 16.86
N LEU A 207 18.79 12.87 15.63
CA LEU A 207 18.22 13.51 14.45
C LEU A 207 16.83 12.97 14.14
N ILE A 208 16.56 11.68 14.37
CA ILE A 208 15.20 11.12 14.25
C ILE A 208 14.24 11.80 15.22
N GLU A 209 14.58 11.90 16.52
CA GLU A 209 13.71 12.58 17.50
C GLU A 209 13.44 14.03 17.06
N GLY A 210 14.48 14.75 16.63
CA GLY A 210 14.30 16.12 16.18
C GLY A 210 13.40 16.26 14.95
N VAL A 211 13.38 15.28 14.03
CA VAL A 211 12.48 15.27 12.86
C VAL A 211 11.04 15.03 13.32
N LEU A 212 10.83 14.05 14.20
CA LEU A 212 9.50 13.74 14.74
C LEU A 212 8.92 14.93 15.52
N ASP A 213 9.71 15.52 16.41
CA ASP A 213 9.31 16.70 17.20
C ASP A 213 9.02 17.91 16.31
N TYR A 214 9.80 18.10 15.24
CA TYR A 214 9.58 19.18 14.29
C TYR A 214 8.26 19.00 13.53
N ASN A 215 8.01 17.79 13.00
CA ASN A 215 6.78 17.47 12.30
C ASN A 215 5.55 17.62 13.21
N GLU A 216 5.62 17.17 14.47
CA GLU A 216 4.52 17.37 15.42
C GLU A 216 4.21 18.85 15.62
N ARG A 217 5.24 19.70 15.81
CA ARG A 217 5.04 21.15 15.97
C ARG A 217 4.42 21.78 14.72
N CYS A 218 4.86 21.41 13.53
CA CYS A 218 4.30 21.91 12.28
C CYS A 218 2.82 21.53 12.13
N VAL A 219 2.47 20.26 12.37
CA VAL A 219 1.08 19.79 12.32
C VAL A 219 0.23 20.52 13.37
N ARG A 220 0.72 20.64 14.61
CA ARG A 220 0.03 21.36 15.69
C ARG A 220 -0.21 22.83 15.35
N ALA A 221 0.79 23.51 14.77
CA ALA A 221 0.64 24.89 14.33
C ALA A 221 -0.43 25.03 13.23
N ARG A 222 -0.45 24.11 12.26
CA ARG A 222 -1.47 24.10 11.20
C ARG A 222 -2.87 23.82 11.74
N ILE A 223 -3.01 22.95 12.74
CA ILE A 223 -4.28 22.71 13.44
C ILE A 223 -4.76 23.99 14.15
N HIS A 224 -3.86 24.75 14.77
CA HIS A 224 -4.22 26.03 15.43
C HIS A 224 -4.66 27.13 14.47
N GLU A 225 -4.33 27.03 13.17
CA GLU A 225 -4.83 27.95 12.14
C GLU A 225 -6.25 27.62 11.67
N LEU A 226 -6.74 26.42 11.97
CA LEU A 226 -8.12 26.04 11.63
C LEU A 226 -9.10 26.77 12.57
N PRO A 227 -10.28 27.19 12.09
CA PRO A 227 -11.23 27.88 12.95
C PRO A 227 -11.72 26.96 14.07
N GLU A 228 -11.74 27.47 15.30
CA GLU A 228 -12.28 26.75 16.44
C GLU A 228 -13.74 26.40 16.20
N GLY A 229 -14.08 25.12 16.40
CA GLY A 229 -15.43 24.63 16.16
C GLY A 229 -15.48 23.11 16.13
N THR A 230 -16.71 22.58 16.00
CA THR A 230 -16.94 21.18 15.67
C THR A 230 -17.39 21.12 14.23
N TRP A 231 -16.69 20.32 13.43
CA TRP A 231 -16.96 20.13 12.02
C TRP A 231 -17.31 18.65 11.81
N SER A 232 -18.40 18.37 11.12
CA SER A 232 -18.87 17.02 10.82
C SER A 232 -19.29 16.92 9.37
N PHE A 233 -19.07 15.76 8.78
CA PHE A 233 -19.52 15.39 7.44
C PHE A 233 -19.91 13.92 7.47
N GLU A 234 -20.94 13.56 6.71
CA GLU A 234 -21.44 12.19 6.57
C GLU A 234 -21.53 11.87 5.08
N ASP A 235 -21.16 10.64 4.72
CA ASP A 235 -21.20 10.12 3.36
C ASP A 235 -21.72 8.69 3.37
N GLN A 236 -22.22 8.23 2.24
CA GLN A 236 -22.83 6.91 2.07
C GLN A 236 -22.31 6.26 0.79
N LEU A 237 -22.02 4.97 0.90
CA LEU A 237 -21.93 4.05 -0.22
C LEU A 237 -23.27 3.32 -0.33
N ASP A 238 -23.57 2.81 -1.53
CA ASP A 238 -24.84 2.16 -1.87
C ASP A 238 -25.13 0.93 -0.99
N ASN A 239 -24.09 0.12 -0.67
CA ASN A 239 -24.18 -1.07 0.19
C ASN A 239 -22.80 -1.66 0.54
N ASP A 240 -22.78 -2.75 1.33
CA ASP A 240 -21.57 -3.58 1.62
C ASP A 240 -21.35 -4.75 0.64
N GLY A 241 -22.15 -4.85 -0.44
CA GLY A 241 -22.11 -5.96 -1.38
C GLY A 241 -22.85 -7.23 -0.92
N HIS A 242 -23.50 -7.21 0.25
CA HIS A 242 -24.27 -8.32 0.80
C HIS A 242 -25.70 -7.90 1.17
N ASP A 243 -25.82 -6.88 2.01
CA ASP A 243 -27.07 -6.28 2.43
C ASP A 243 -27.34 -5.04 1.56
N PRO A 244 -28.57 -4.81 1.09
CA PRO A 244 -28.87 -3.67 0.21
C PRO A 244 -28.88 -2.32 0.95
N GLU A 245 -28.54 -2.29 2.23
CA GLU A 245 -28.60 -1.10 3.06
C GLU A 245 -27.35 -0.24 2.87
N PRO A 246 -27.48 1.10 2.73
CA PRO A 246 -26.36 2.00 2.56
C PRO A 246 -25.38 1.93 3.74
N VAL A 247 -24.09 1.99 3.42
CA VAL A 247 -23.02 1.93 4.42
C VAL A 247 -22.30 3.26 4.47
N GLN A 248 -22.03 3.79 5.66
CA GLN A 248 -21.25 5.02 5.79
C GLN A 248 -19.75 4.74 5.62
N ILE A 249 -19.12 5.29 4.58
CA ILE A 249 -17.71 5.04 4.28
C ILE A 249 -17.06 6.25 3.59
N ASN A 250 -15.73 6.25 3.49
CA ASN A 250 -14.94 7.36 2.94
C ASN A 250 -13.81 6.86 2.01
N THR A 251 -14.00 7.13 0.71
CA THR A 251 -13.06 7.21 -0.46
C THR A 251 -12.06 6.10 -0.82
N ASN A 252 -11.86 5.93 -2.15
CA ASN A 252 -10.84 5.10 -2.81
C ASN A 252 -10.18 5.87 -3.98
N ASN A 253 -8.90 5.61 -4.29
CA ASN A 253 -8.20 6.12 -5.49
C ASN A 253 -7.13 5.12 -5.98
N ILE A 254 -7.27 4.61 -7.21
CA ILE A 254 -6.27 3.77 -7.89
C ILE A 254 -6.16 4.27 -9.34
N PRO A 255 -4.94 4.46 -9.89
CA PRO A 255 -4.77 4.91 -11.28
C PRO A 255 -5.20 3.83 -12.30
N SER A 256 -5.62 4.28 -13.49
CA SER A 256 -6.05 3.38 -14.57
C SER A 256 -4.86 2.70 -15.27
N LEU A 257 -5.00 1.42 -15.62
CA LEU A 257 -4.03 0.70 -16.45
C LEU A 257 -4.08 1.19 -17.92
N PRO A 258 -2.93 1.30 -18.62
CA PRO A 258 -2.90 1.53 -20.06
C PRO A 258 -3.60 0.41 -20.85
N ALA A 259 -4.23 0.76 -21.99
CA ALA A 259 -4.97 -0.18 -22.82
C ALA A 259 -4.06 -1.30 -23.36
N GLU A 260 -2.83 -0.96 -23.75
CA GLU A 260 -1.86 -1.91 -24.31
C GLU A 260 -1.49 -3.01 -23.31
N ILE A 261 -1.37 -2.65 -22.03
CA ILE A 261 -1.08 -3.60 -20.94
C ILE A 261 -2.31 -4.47 -20.68
N LEU A 262 -3.51 -3.89 -20.67
CA LEU A 262 -4.75 -4.65 -20.48
C LEU A 262 -4.94 -5.71 -21.57
N GLU A 263 -4.66 -5.36 -22.83
CA GLU A 263 -4.79 -6.27 -23.97
C GLU A 263 -3.67 -7.32 -24.06
N SER A 264 -2.50 -7.07 -23.47
CA SER A 264 -1.41 -8.05 -23.42
C SER A 264 -1.61 -9.09 -22.32
N GLU A 265 -2.17 -8.67 -21.18
CA GLU A 265 -2.31 -9.52 -19.99
C GLU A 265 -3.62 -10.30 -19.96
N TYR A 266 -4.69 -9.75 -20.53
CA TYR A 266 -6.02 -10.34 -20.48
C TYR A 266 -6.59 -10.55 -21.89
N PRO A 267 -7.45 -11.56 -22.11
CA PRO A 267 -8.11 -11.80 -23.39
C PRO A 267 -9.25 -10.79 -23.62
N ILE A 268 -8.94 -9.51 -23.59
CA ILE A 268 -9.86 -8.39 -23.78
C ILE A 268 -9.30 -7.42 -24.83
N ARG A 269 -10.20 -6.62 -25.42
CA ARG A 269 -9.88 -5.52 -26.33
C ARG A 269 -10.49 -4.24 -25.77
N VAL A 270 -9.70 -3.18 -25.65
CA VAL A 270 -10.21 -1.86 -25.27
C VAL A 270 -10.77 -1.19 -26.53
N GLU A 271 -12.10 -1.06 -26.61
CA GLU A 271 -12.77 -0.41 -27.74
C GLU A 271 -12.91 1.11 -27.55
N ARG A 272 -12.92 1.55 -26.29
CA ARG A 272 -13.04 2.96 -25.92
C ARG A 272 -12.32 3.22 -24.61
N PHE A 273 -11.59 4.33 -24.57
CA PHE A 273 -11.22 5.03 -23.36
C PHE A 273 -11.50 6.51 -23.59
N ALA A 274 -12.56 7.03 -22.98
CA ALA A 274 -13.04 8.38 -23.25
C ALA A 274 -13.49 9.08 -21.97
N VAL A 275 -13.40 10.41 -21.97
CA VAL A 275 -14.00 11.23 -20.91
C VAL A 275 -15.51 11.30 -21.13
N VAL A 276 -16.29 11.17 -20.06
CA VAL A 276 -17.75 11.31 -20.10
C VAL A 276 -18.11 12.80 -20.01
N PRO A 277 -18.65 13.44 -21.07
CA PRO A 277 -18.99 14.84 -21.03
C PRO A 277 -20.08 15.12 -19.99
N ASN A 278 -19.98 16.25 -19.29
CA ASN A 278 -20.96 16.74 -18.32
C ASN A 278 -21.17 15.85 -17.07
N SER A 279 -20.28 14.90 -16.78
CA SER A 279 -20.41 14.05 -15.59
C SER A 279 -19.88 14.71 -14.30
N GLY A 280 -19.09 15.78 -14.40
CA GLY A 280 -18.50 16.45 -13.25
C GLY A 280 -19.48 17.41 -12.59
N GLY A 281 -19.47 17.46 -11.25
CA GLY A 281 -20.32 18.35 -10.47
C GLY A 281 -20.15 19.82 -10.85
N ALA A 282 -21.26 20.53 -11.07
CA ALA A 282 -21.24 21.92 -11.53
C ALA A 282 -20.97 22.89 -10.36
N GLY A 283 -20.03 23.81 -10.51
CA GLY A 283 -19.71 24.84 -9.51
C GLY A 283 -18.82 25.92 -10.11
N GLU A 284 -18.37 26.89 -9.29
CA GLU A 284 -17.35 27.87 -9.70
C GLU A 284 -16.10 27.16 -10.26
N TYR A 285 -15.72 26.06 -9.59
CA TYR A 285 -14.75 25.10 -10.08
C TYR A 285 -15.48 23.77 -10.31
N ARG A 286 -15.63 23.36 -11.58
CA ARG A 286 -16.30 22.11 -11.96
C ARG A 286 -15.48 20.91 -11.47
N GLY A 287 -16.16 19.92 -10.89
CA GLY A 287 -15.55 18.64 -10.49
C GLY A 287 -14.95 17.86 -11.67
N GLY A 288 -14.05 16.92 -11.39
CA GLY A 288 -13.43 16.05 -12.41
C GLY A 288 -14.48 15.30 -13.25
N LEU A 289 -14.17 15.07 -14.52
CA LEU A 289 -15.04 14.25 -15.38
C LEU A 289 -14.70 12.77 -15.19
N ALA A 290 -15.72 11.92 -15.32
CA ALA A 290 -15.58 10.48 -15.29
C ALA A 290 -14.94 9.98 -16.59
N THR A 291 -14.47 8.74 -16.57
CA THR A 291 -13.98 8.06 -17.78
C THR A 291 -14.86 6.84 -18.06
N GLN A 292 -15.11 6.59 -19.35
CA GLN A 292 -15.80 5.42 -19.86
C GLN A 292 -14.78 4.52 -20.53
N ASN A 293 -14.76 3.26 -20.12
CA ASN A 293 -13.99 2.19 -20.73
C ASN A 293 -14.93 1.15 -21.33
N ASP A 294 -14.83 0.90 -22.64
CA ASP A 294 -15.60 -0.16 -23.30
C ASP A 294 -14.64 -1.33 -23.59
N PHE A 295 -14.96 -2.52 -23.08
CA PHE A 295 -14.15 -3.73 -23.25
C PHE A 295 -14.91 -4.79 -24.04
N ARG A 296 -14.26 -5.37 -25.06
CA ARG A 296 -14.72 -6.57 -25.75
C ARG A 296 -13.96 -7.79 -25.24
N MET A 297 -14.68 -8.79 -24.75
CA MET A 297 -14.08 -10.07 -24.36
C MET A 297 -13.72 -10.89 -25.61
N LEU A 298 -12.50 -11.42 -25.67
CA LEU A 298 -11.97 -12.18 -26.80
C LEU A 298 -11.97 -13.70 -26.58
N ALA A 299 -12.32 -14.14 -25.37
CA ALA A 299 -12.46 -15.53 -24.99
C ALA A 299 -13.68 -15.69 -24.07
N ASP A 300 -14.04 -16.94 -23.76
CA ASP A 300 -15.02 -17.23 -22.71
C ASP A 300 -14.47 -16.72 -21.37
N THR A 301 -15.13 -15.69 -20.84
CA THR A 301 -14.65 -14.92 -19.68
C THR A 301 -15.73 -14.85 -18.62
N SER A 302 -15.33 -15.02 -17.36
CA SER A 302 -16.10 -14.59 -16.20
C SER A 302 -15.48 -13.28 -15.69
N PHE A 303 -16.31 -12.28 -15.40
CA PHE A 303 -15.86 -11.00 -14.84
C PHE A 303 -16.55 -10.76 -13.49
N ILE A 304 -15.86 -10.03 -12.62
CA ILE A 304 -16.38 -9.54 -11.35
C ILE A 304 -16.16 -8.04 -11.37
N ALA A 305 -17.20 -7.27 -11.06
CA ALA A 305 -17.12 -5.82 -10.96
C ALA A 305 -17.49 -5.40 -9.55
N HIS A 306 -16.68 -4.53 -8.97
CA HIS A 306 -16.95 -3.84 -7.72
C HIS A 306 -17.11 -2.37 -8.05
N ALA A 307 -18.30 -1.86 -7.83
CA ALA A 307 -18.64 -0.47 -8.07
C ALA A 307 -19.60 -0.01 -6.98
N ASP A 308 -19.62 1.30 -6.81
CA ASP A 308 -20.43 2.01 -5.84
C ASP A 308 -20.82 3.38 -6.45
N ARG A 309 -21.65 4.15 -5.76
CA ARG A 309 -22.15 5.47 -6.19
C ARG A 309 -23.15 5.38 -7.34
N HIS A 310 -23.84 4.26 -7.48
CA HIS A 310 -24.96 4.09 -8.39
C HIS A 310 -26.23 4.79 -7.89
N GLU A 311 -26.43 4.86 -6.57
CA GLU A 311 -27.58 5.52 -5.96
C GLU A 311 -27.20 6.87 -5.35
N PHE A 312 -26.06 6.93 -4.64
CA PHE A 312 -25.61 8.14 -3.95
C PHE A 312 -24.45 8.81 -4.68
N ALA A 313 -24.70 9.98 -5.28
CA ALA A 313 -23.67 10.76 -5.96
C ALA A 313 -22.62 11.34 -4.97
N PRO A 314 -21.39 11.62 -5.42
CA PRO A 314 -20.41 12.32 -4.60
C PRO A 314 -20.88 13.74 -4.24
N TRP A 315 -20.76 14.07 -2.97
CA TRP A 315 -21.22 15.34 -2.38
C TRP A 315 -20.55 16.58 -3.00
N ALA A 316 -21.26 17.71 -2.93
CA ALA A 316 -20.80 19.02 -3.40
C ALA A 316 -20.56 20.00 -2.25
N ILE A 317 -19.66 20.98 -2.44
CA ILE A 317 -19.27 21.97 -1.43
C ILE A 317 -19.62 23.38 -1.93
N GLY A 318 -19.96 24.29 -1.01
CA GLY A 318 -20.04 25.72 -1.31
C GLY A 318 -21.16 26.10 -2.29
N GLY A 319 -22.24 25.33 -2.33
CA GLY A 319 -23.36 25.55 -3.24
C GLY A 319 -23.16 24.98 -4.66
N ALA A 320 -22.11 24.19 -4.88
CA ALA A 320 -21.96 23.39 -6.09
C ALA A 320 -23.01 22.26 -6.18
N ARG A 321 -23.10 21.63 -7.34
CA ARG A 321 -23.93 20.45 -7.62
C ARG A 321 -23.06 19.20 -7.64
N GLU A 322 -23.67 18.08 -7.27
CA GLU A 322 -23.06 16.75 -7.26
C GLU A 322 -22.66 16.30 -8.67
N GLY A 323 -21.67 15.39 -8.73
CA GLY A 323 -21.31 14.72 -9.98
C GLY A 323 -22.40 13.75 -10.44
N ALA A 324 -22.36 13.34 -11.70
CA ALA A 324 -23.18 12.24 -12.17
C ALA A 324 -22.70 10.92 -11.52
N PRO A 325 -23.62 10.04 -11.09
CA PRO A 325 -23.29 8.68 -10.69
C PRO A 325 -22.69 7.87 -11.85
#